data_AF-A0A257QJ07-F1
#
_entry.id   AF-A0A257QJ07-F1
#
_cell.length_a   1.000
_cell.length_b   1.000
_cell.length_c   1.000
_cell.angle_alpha   90.00
_cell.angle_beta   90.00
_cell.angle_gamma   90.00
#
_symmetry.space_group_name_H-M   'P 1'
#
loop_
_entity.id
_entity.type
_entity.pdbx_description
1 polymer ?
#
loop_
_entity_poly.entity_id
_entity_poly.type
_entity_poly.pdbx_seq_one_letter_code
_entity_poly.pdbx_strand_id
1 'polypeptide(L)'
;MPATQPRQGKRCDAQADHALIVLQRMVVEQAERQRNAITESIELWNRARDGDEFPYLKNPDLPAYGLRQAGGRLLVPMMAIGADGDAAWVGMQRISQAESGGSADKRFVTGTPTKGAFAVIPIVGSDEESPLLAFDAAKTARRVVLCEGIGTALAIHHATGFPVIAAMSAQNLPDVAGSLRNHLQGDVLIFADNDGEKAAYKGPICALQAAQFLPSSRIAMPEKSGATPSGYDARDQLRDEGISAIVSTVSAALADGSCQ
;
A
#
# COMPACT_ATOMS: atom_id res chain seq x y z
N MET A 1 -33.65 -31.82 -55.36
CA MET A 1 -32.81 -32.39 -54.28
C MET A 1 -32.47 -31.24 -53.33
N PRO A 2 -33.04 -31.19 -52.11
CA PRO A 2 -32.83 -30.08 -51.19
C PRO A 2 -31.50 -30.21 -50.42
N ALA A 3 -31.10 -29.08 -49.85
CA ALA A 3 -29.80 -28.73 -49.28
C ALA A 3 -29.38 -29.50 -48.02
N THR A 4 -28.06 -29.52 -47.76
CA THR A 4 -27.51 -29.55 -46.39
C THR A 4 -26.13 -28.87 -46.37
N GLN A 5 -26.06 -27.67 -45.80
CA GLN A 5 -24.85 -27.17 -45.15
C GLN A 5 -25.17 -26.88 -43.69
N PRO A 6 -24.53 -27.60 -42.74
CA PRO A 6 -24.34 -27.06 -41.41
C PRO A 6 -22.87 -27.27 -40.98
N ARG A 7 -22.01 -26.26 -41.16
CA ARG A 7 -20.63 -26.31 -40.63
C ARG A 7 -20.13 -25.03 -39.94
N GLN A 8 -20.93 -23.98 -39.84
CA GLN A 8 -20.52 -22.73 -39.16
C GLN A 8 -20.93 -22.64 -37.68
N GLY A 9 -22.08 -23.21 -37.26
CA GLY A 9 -22.53 -23.14 -35.86
C GLY A 9 -21.65 -23.90 -34.86
N LYS A 10 -21.30 -25.17 -35.15
CA LYS A 10 -20.57 -26.04 -34.21
C LYS A 10 -19.13 -25.61 -33.85
N ARG A 11 -18.50 -24.76 -34.68
CA ARG A 11 -17.13 -24.26 -34.43
C ARG A 11 -17.11 -23.07 -33.46
N CYS A 12 -18.16 -22.25 -33.46
CA CYS A 12 -18.29 -21.11 -32.55
C CYS A 12 -18.56 -21.59 -31.11
N ASP A 13 -19.45 -22.58 -30.96
CA ASP A 13 -19.83 -23.16 -29.67
C ASP A 13 -18.63 -23.83 -28.96
N ALA A 14 -17.84 -24.63 -29.68
CA ALA A 14 -16.66 -25.29 -29.10
C ALA A 14 -15.53 -24.31 -28.71
N GLN A 15 -15.42 -23.17 -29.37
CA GLN A 15 -14.46 -22.11 -29.00
C GLN A 15 -14.92 -21.35 -27.76
N ALA A 16 -16.23 -21.11 -27.62
CA ALA A 16 -16.82 -20.50 -26.43
C ALA A 16 -16.69 -21.41 -25.20
N ASP A 17 -16.93 -22.73 -25.36
CA ASP A 17 -16.76 -23.71 -24.28
C ASP A 17 -15.29 -23.81 -23.82
N HIS A 18 -14.33 -23.78 -24.76
CA HIS A 18 -12.91 -23.77 -24.41
C HIS A 18 -12.52 -22.49 -23.67
N ALA A 19 -13.00 -21.32 -24.10
CA ALA A 19 -12.75 -20.07 -23.42
C ALA A 19 -13.32 -20.06 -21.99
N LEU A 20 -14.52 -20.60 -21.79
CA LEU A 20 -15.13 -20.73 -20.46
C LEU A 20 -14.31 -21.64 -19.53
N ILE A 21 -13.84 -22.79 -20.04
CA ILE A 21 -12.98 -23.71 -19.29
C ILE A 21 -11.65 -23.04 -18.90
N VAL A 22 -11.03 -22.30 -19.84
CA VAL A 22 -9.79 -21.56 -19.58
C VAL A 22 -10.03 -20.49 -18.52
N LEU A 23 -11.10 -19.70 -18.62
CA LEU A 23 -11.46 -18.69 -17.63
C LEU A 23 -11.72 -19.32 -16.25
N GLN A 24 -12.47 -20.41 -16.19
CA GLN A 24 -12.75 -21.10 -14.93
C GLN A 24 -11.46 -21.65 -14.29
N ARG A 25 -10.56 -22.21 -15.10
CA ARG A 25 -9.24 -22.66 -14.63
C ARG A 25 -8.39 -21.49 -14.13
N MET A 26 -8.37 -20.36 -14.83
CA MET A 26 -7.65 -19.16 -14.40
C MET A 26 -8.18 -18.62 -13.07
N VAL A 27 -9.50 -18.63 -12.86
CA VAL A 27 -10.13 -18.21 -11.59
C VAL A 27 -9.71 -19.14 -10.45
N VAL A 28 -9.76 -20.45 -10.65
CA VAL A 28 -9.34 -21.44 -9.63
C VAL A 28 -7.85 -21.32 -9.31
N GLU A 29 -6.99 -21.23 -10.33
CA GLU A 29 -5.55 -21.07 -10.15
C GLU A 29 -5.21 -19.75 -9.43
N GLN A 30 -5.93 -18.67 -9.73
CA GLN A 30 -5.77 -17.38 -9.05
C GLN A 30 -6.19 -17.46 -7.58
N ALA A 31 -7.32 -18.10 -7.28
CA ALA A 31 -7.79 -18.30 -5.91
C ALA A 31 -6.82 -19.20 -5.11
N GLU A 32 -6.26 -20.22 -5.73
CA GLU A 32 -5.20 -21.06 -5.12
C GLU A 32 -3.94 -20.27 -4.80
N ARG A 33 -3.46 -19.45 -5.75
CA ARG A 33 -2.29 -18.59 -5.51
C ARG A 33 -2.52 -17.59 -4.39
N GLN A 34 -3.70 -16.98 -4.33
CA GLN A 34 -4.06 -16.04 -3.26
C GLN A 34 -4.10 -16.73 -1.90
N ARG A 35 -4.75 -17.90 -1.80
CA ARG A 35 -4.77 -18.69 -0.56
C ARG A 35 -3.36 -19.07 -0.11
N ASN A 36 -2.52 -19.54 -1.02
CA ASN A 36 -1.14 -19.89 -0.69
C ASN A 36 -0.32 -18.66 -0.25
N ALA A 37 -0.55 -17.50 -0.87
CA ALA A 37 0.10 -16.25 -0.47
C ALA A 37 -0.27 -15.84 0.95
N ILE A 38 -1.54 -15.97 1.34
CA ILE A 38 -2.02 -15.67 2.70
C ILE A 38 -1.35 -16.62 3.70
N THR A 39 -1.43 -17.93 3.46
CA THR A 39 -0.83 -18.94 4.34
C THR A 39 0.68 -18.74 4.50
N GLU A 40 1.43 -18.59 3.41
CA GLU A 40 2.88 -18.32 3.46
C GLU A 40 3.18 -17.04 4.26
N SER A 41 2.38 -15.99 4.06
CA SER A 41 2.59 -14.70 4.72
C SER A 41 2.38 -14.77 6.22
N ILE A 42 1.30 -15.41 6.67
CA ILE A 42 0.97 -15.59 8.09
C ILE A 42 2.02 -16.50 8.76
N GLU A 43 2.35 -17.63 8.15
CA GLU A 43 3.39 -18.53 8.67
C GLU A 43 4.74 -17.83 8.81
N LEU A 44 5.12 -17.03 7.81
CA LEU A 44 6.36 -16.26 7.83
C LEU A 44 6.33 -15.16 8.89
N TRP A 45 5.19 -14.49 9.09
CA TRP A 45 5.00 -13.45 10.10
C TRP A 45 5.16 -14.01 11.52
N ASN A 46 4.47 -15.11 11.82
CA ASN A 46 4.44 -15.73 13.15
C ASN A 46 5.82 -16.22 13.62
N ARG A 47 6.68 -16.64 12.68
CA ARG A 47 8.07 -17.07 12.97
C ARG A 47 9.12 -15.95 12.82
N ALA A 48 8.72 -14.77 12.36
CA ALA A 48 9.63 -13.64 12.19
C ALA A 48 10.04 -13.08 13.56
N ARG A 49 11.10 -12.27 13.57
CA ARG A 49 11.54 -11.51 14.73
C ARG A 49 11.35 -10.02 14.50
N ASP A 50 11.62 -9.23 15.52
CA ASP A 50 11.56 -7.76 15.44
C ASP A 50 12.42 -7.20 14.28
N GLY A 51 11.88 -6.24 13.54
CA GLY A 51 12.51 -5.65 12.35
C GLY A 51 13.48 -4.50 12.63
N ASP A 52 13.59 -3.97 13.84
CA ASP A 52 14.28 -2.71 14.17
C ASP A 52 15.73 -2.65 13.70
N GLU A 53 16.43 -3.79 13.69
CA GLU A 53 17.83 -3.87 13.27
C GLU A 53 18.01 -4.05 11.75
N PHE A 54 16.93 -4.14 10.98
CA PHE A 54 17.02 -4.46 9.56
C PHE A 54 17.65 -3.28 8.76
N PRO A 55 18.63 -3.52 7.86
CA PRO A 55 19.37 -2.46 7.17
C PRO A 55 18.53 -1.43 6.40
N TYR A 56 17.38 -1.84 5.86
CA TYR A 56 16.45 -0.91 5.20
C TYR A 56 15.93 0.20 6.13
N LEU A 57 16.07 0.07 7.45
CA LEU A 57 15.60 1.06 8.42
C LEU A 57 16.72 1.95 8.97
N LYS A 58 17.93 1.86 8.41
CA LYS A 58 19.12 2.55 8.97
C LYS A 58 19.55 3.80 8.20
N ASN A 59 18.83 4.14 7.14
CA ASN A 59 19.05 5.40 6.41
C ASN A 59 17.74 5.90 5.75
N PRO A 60 17.01 6.84 6.36
CA PRO A 60 17.25 7.39 7.70
C PRO A 60 17.03 6.33 8.80
N ASP A 61 17.55 6.57 10.02
CA ASP A 61 17.32 5.68 11.17
C ASP A 61 15.85 5.77 11.61
N LEU A 62 15.14 4.66 11.48
CA LEU A 62 13.71 4.54 11.71
C LEU A 62 13.45 3.29 12.56
N PRO A 63 12.59 3.37 13.59
CA PRO A 63 12.00 2.18 14.19
C PRO A 63 11.19 1.40 13.14
N ALA A 64 11.08 0.08 13.31
CA ALA A 64 10.29 -0.78 12.45
C ALA A 64 8.78 -0.58 12.66
N TYR A 65 8.37 -0.01 13.79
CA TYR A 65 6.96 0.21 14.14
C TYR A 65 6.10 -1.04 13.96
N GLY A 66 6.64 -2.18 14.43
CA GLY A 66 6.00 -3.48 14.36
C GLY A 66 6.22 -4.26 13.07
N LEU A 67 6.89 -3.68 12.05
CA LEU A 67 7.39 -4.49 10.95
C LEU A 67 8.39 -5.53 11.46
N ARG A 68 8.35 -6.72 10.86
CA ARG A 68 9.14 -7.89 11.31
C ARG A 68 10.16 -8.28 10.26
N GLN A 69 11.13 -9.10 10.62
CA GLN A 69 12.12 -9.63 9.67
C GLN A 69 12.26 -11.15 9.75
N ALA A 70 12.45 -11.79 8.59
CA ALA A 70 12.80 -13.20 8.48
C ALA A 70 13.52 -13.47 7.15
N GLY A 71 14.45 -14.43 7.14
CA GLY A 71 15.12 -14.88 5.92
C GLY A 71 15.84 -13.76 5.14
N GLY A 72 16.44 -12.80 5.85
CA GLY A 72 17.16 -11.67 5.24
C GLY A 72 16.25 -10.61 4.60
N ARG A 73 14.97 -10.57 4.97
CA ARG A 73 13.99 -9.61 4.44
C ARG A 73 13.19 -8.96 5.56
N LEU A 74 12.87 -7.67 5.40
CA LEU A 74 11.84 -7.00 6.16
C LEU A 74 10.47 -7.37 5.59
N LEU A 75 9.51 -7.60 6.46
CA LEU A 75 8.20 -8.13 6.15
C LEU A 75 7.15 -7.07 6.42
N VAL A 76 6.32 -6.80 5.43
CA VAL A 76 5.23 -5.83 5.48
C VAL A 76 3.93 -6.59 5.22
N PRO A 77 3.05 -6.73 6.22
CA PRO A 77 1.79 -7.46 6.04
C PRO A 77 0.87 -6.69 5.10
N MET A 78 0.20 -7.40 4.20
CA MET A 78 -0.74 -6.84 3.24
C MET A 78 -2.15 -7.25 3.61
N MET A 79 -3.03 -6.27 3.72
CA MET A 79 -4.46 -6.45 4.00
C MET A 79 -5.29 -5.84 2.88
N ALA A 80 -6.54 -6.25 2.77
CA ALA A 80 -7.54 -5.58 1.95
C ALA A 80 -8.91 -5.68 2.62
N ILE A 81 -9.84 -4.80 2.24
CA ILE A 81 -11.22 -4.88 2.67
C ILE A 81 -11.92 -6.01 1.90
N GLY A 82 -12.44 -6.98 2.65
CA GLY A 82 -13.23 -8.10 2.15
C GLY A 82 -14.63 -7.68 1.70
N ALA A 83 -15.36 -8.62 1.11
CA ALA A 83 -16.73 -8.39 0.65
C ALA A 83 -17.73 -8.16 1.80
N ASP A 84 -17.39 -8.64 3.00
CA ASP A 84 -18.09 -8.41 4.26
C ASP A 84 -17.83 -7.02 4.86
N GLY A 85 -16.85 -6.27 4.32
CA GLY A 85 -16.44 -4.97 4.82
C GLY A 85 -15.36 -5.03 5.90
N ASP A 86 -14.88 -6.21 6.27
CA ASP A 86 -13.80 -6.34 7.24
C ASP A 86 -12.45 -6.44 6.55
N ALA A 87 -11.39 -5.96 7.22
CA ALA A 87 -10.05 -6.14 6.70
C ALA A 87 -9.60 -7.60 6.90
N ALA A 88 -8.94 -8.16 5.91
CA ALA A 88 -8.35 -9.49 5.98
C ALA A 88 -6.95 -9.50 5.39
N TRP A 89 -6.12 -10.45 5.82
CA TRP A 89 -4.84 -10.73 5.19
C TRP A 89 -5.04 -11.11 3.72
N VAL A 90 -4.23 -10.52 2.85
CA VAL A 90 -4.17 -10.88 1.43
C VAL A 90 -2.76 -11.30 0.98
N GLY A 91 -1.75 -11.09 1.83
CA GLY A 91 -0.39 -11.55 1.61
C GLY A 91 0.65 -10.68 2.30
N MET A 92 1.77 -10.45 1.64
CA MET A 92 2.91 -9.74 2.23
C MET A 92 3.79 -9.10 1.15
N GLN A 93 4.36 -7.93 1.46
CA GLN A 93 5.54 -7.42 0.76
C GLN A 93 6.80 -7.76 1.55
N ARG A 94 7.85 -8.14 0.84
CA ARG A 94 9.17 -8.42 1.38
C ARG A 94 10.17 -7.42 0.82
N ILE A 95 10.96 -6.81 1.68
CA ILE A 95 11.99 -5.86 1.32
C ILE A 95 13.34 -6.50 1.60
N SER A 96 14.12 -6.70 0.54
CA SER A 96 15.47 -7.23 0.65
C SER A 96 16.43 -6.14 1.13
N GLN A 97 17.55 -6.54 1.70
CA GLN A 97 18.65 -5.60 1.91
C GLN A 97 19.13 -5.06 0.55
N ALA A 98 19.39 -3.76 0.48
CA ALA A 98 20.00 -3.16 -0.70
C ALA A 98 21.46 -3.62 -0.84
N GLU A 99 21.87 -3.98 -2.05
CA GLU A 99 23.30 -4.11 -2.36
C GLU A 99 23.97 -2.73 -2.28
N SER A 100 25.28 -2.70 -2.04
CA SER A 100 26.04 -1.45 -1.86
C SER A 100 25.79 -0.46 -3.00
N GLY A 101 25.17 0.69 -2.68
CA GLY A 101 24.88 1.76 -3.63
C GLY A 101 23.58 1.58 -4.45
N GLY A 102 22.80 0.54 -4.18
CA GLY A 102 21.51 0.27 -4.85
C GLY A 102 20.29 0.59 -3.98
N SER A 103 19.11 0.48 -4.59
CA SER A 103 17.83 0.52 -3.87
C SER A 103 17.44 -0.87 -3.39
N ALA A 104 16.76 -0.93 -2.24
CA ALA A 104 16.21 -2.19 -1.74
C ALA A 104 15.15 -2.75 -2.70
N ASP A 105 15.28 -4.02 -3.05
CA ASP A 105 14.31 -4.73 -3.87
C ASP A 105 13.08 -5.08 -3.03
N LYS A 106 11.91 -4.58 -3.45
CA LYS A 106 10.62 -4.77 -2.78
C LYS A 106 9.75 -5.68 -3.63
N ARG A 107 9.41 -6.85 -3.12
CA ARG A 107 8.60 -7.85 -3.86
C ARG A 107 7.47 -8.38 -3.02
N PHE A 108 6.30 -8.50 -3.62
CA PHE A 108 5.17 -9.18 -2.99
C PHE A 108 5.38 -10.70 -3.00
N VAL A 109 4.82 -11.40 -2.00
CA VAL A 109 4.65 -12.85 -2.05
C VAL A 109 3.78 -13.18 -3.25
N THR A 110 4.19 -14.15 -4.06
CA THR A 110 3.49 -14.53 -5.29
C THR A 110 2.05 -14.93 -4.98
N GLY A 111 1.09 -14.30 -5.65
CA GLY A 111 -0.33 -14.49 -5.39
C GLY A 111 -0.96 -13.39 -4.52
N THR A 112 -0.16 -12.55 -3.86
CA THR A 112 -0.67 -11.36 -3.15
C THR A 112 -1.32 -10.40 -4.15
N PRO A 113 -2.62 -10.09 -4.03
CA PRO A 113 -3.24 -9.05 -4.83
C PRO A 113 -2.72 -7.68 -4.37
N THR A 114 -2.38 -6.82 -5.32
CA THR A 114 -1.90 -5.45 -5.02
C THR A 114 -3.02 -4.42 -5.09
N LYS A 115 -3.97 -4.58 -6.03
CA LYS A 115 -5.09 -3.66 -6.19
C LYS A 115 -5.97 -3.61 -4.94
N GLY A 116 -6.16 -2.41 -4.38
CA GLY A 116 -6.93 -2.16 -3.16
C GLY A 116 -6.29 -2.70 -1.87
N ALA A 117 -5.13 -3.35 -1.97
CA ALA A 117 -4.41 -3.88 -0.82
C ALA A 117 -3.50 -2.81 -0.20
N PHE A 118 -3.34 -2.84 1.11
CA PHE A 118 -2.61 -1.83 1.88
C PHE A 118 -1.88 -2.45 3.07
N ALA A 119 -0.96 -1.68 3.64
CA ALA A 119 -0.32 -1.95 4.93
C ALA A 119 -0.62 -0.82 5.91
N VAL A 120 -0.52 -1.08 7.22
CA VAL A 120 -0.78 -0.08 8.27
C VAL A 120 0.42 0.01 9.20
N ILE A 121 0.77 1.23 9.61
CA ILE A 121 1.80 1.56 10.60
C ILE A 121 1.18 2.50 11.65
N PRO A 122 1.47 2.32 12.94
CA PRO A 122 2.28 1.27 13.54
C PRO A 122 1.49 -0.02 13.74
N ILE A 123 2.20 -1.15 13.85
CA ILE A 123 1.65 -2.43 14.30
C ILE A 123 2.09 -2.65 15.74
N VAL A 124 1.13 -2.90 16.63
CA VAL A 124 1.40 -3.22 18.05
C VAL A 124 1.12 -4.70 18.25
N GLY A 125 2.12 -5.43 18.74
CA GLY A 125 2.06 -6.88 18.89
C GLY A 125 2.85 -7.63 17.81
N SER A 126 2.79 -8.95 17.88
CA SER A 126 3.63 -9.85 17.08
C SER A 126 2.89 -11.01 16.44
N ASP A 127 1.63 -11.21 16.80
CA ASP A 127 0.79 -12.28 16.27
C ASP A 127 0.13 -11.87 14.95
N GLU A 128 -0.58 -12.80 14.33
CA GLU A 128 -1.29 -12.59 13.06
C GLU A 128 -2.50 -11.66 13.17
N GLU A 129 -3.04 -11.42 14.37
CA GLU A 129 -4.12 -10.46 14.60
C GLU A 129 -3.58 -9.02 14.64
N SER A 130 -2.33 -8.84 15.06
CA SER A 130 -1.71 -7.52 15.28
C SER A 130 -1.83 -6.55 14.08
N PRO A 131 -1.62 -6.97 12.81
CA PRO A 131 -1.83 -6.07 11.67
C PRO A 131 -3.30 -5.67 11.45
N LEU A 132 -4.26 -6.57 11.73
CA LEU A 132 -5.69 -6.27 11.62
C LEU A 132 -6.11 -5.27 12.71
N LEU A 133 -5.62 -5.45 13.93
CA LEU A 133 -5.83 -4.52 15.04
C LEU A 133 -5.22 -3.14 14.77
N ALA A 134 -4.08 -3.08 14.08
CA ALA A 134 -3.50 -1.82 13.62
C ALA A 134 -4.45 -1.06 12.70
N PHE A 135 -5.14 -1.76 11.78
CA PHE A 135 -6.16 -1.15 10.95
C PHE A 135 -7.40 -0.70 11.75
N ASP A 136 -7.85 -1.48 12.73
CA ASP A 136 -8.94 -1.08 13.62
C ASP A 136 -8.63 0.21 14.39
N ALA A 137 -7.41 0.33 14.91
CA ALA A 137 -6.93 1.55 15.53
C ALA A 137 -6.90 2.72 14.54
N ALA A 138 -6.39 2.51 13.31
CA ALA A 138 -6.33 3.55 12.29
C ALA A 138 -7.73 4.05 11.86
N LYS A 139 -8.74 3.17 11.76
CA LYS A 139 -10.13 3.54 11.41
C LYS A 139 -10.76 4.53 12.38
N THR A 140 -10.45 4.39 13.67
CA THR A 140 -11.03 5.18 14.76
C THR A 140 -10.16 6.36 15.20
N ALA A 141 -8.96 6.48 14.64
CA ALA A 141 -8.05 7.57 14.97
C ALA A 141 -8.66 8.92 14.56
N ARG A 142 -8.40 9.96 15.37
CA ARG A 142 -8.79 11.34 15.04
C ARG A 142 -8.28 11.78 13.67
N ARG A 143 -7.09 11.28 13.30
CA ARG A 143 -6.44 11.55 12.03
C ARG A 143 -5.70 10.31 11.55
N VAL A 144 -5.79 10.05 10.26
CA VAL A 144 -5.05 8.99 9.57
C VAL A 144 -4.41 9.55 8.30
N VAL A 145 -3.21 9.06 7.98
CA VAL A 145 -2.53 9.43 6.74
C VAL A 145 -2.61 8.28 5.74
N LEU A 146 -2.91 8.57 4.48
CA LEU A 146 -2.83 7.63 3.37
C LEU A 146 -1.63 8.02 2.49
N CYS A 147 -0.70 7.10 2.23
CA CYS A 147 0.50 7.39 1.44
C CYS A 147 0.86 6.27 0.46
N GLU A 148 1.86 6.51 -0.39
CA GLU A 148 2.23 5.58 -1.46
C GLU A 148 2.97 4.35 -0.97
N GLY A 149 4.04 4.52 -0.19
CA GLY A 149 4.96 3.45 0.15
C GLY A 149 5.13 3.24 1.64
N ILE A 150 5.61 2.05 2.02
CA ILE A 150 5.89 1.73 3.42
C ILE A 150 7.04 2.55 4.01
N GLY A 151 8.04 2.94 3.21
CA GLY A 151 9.11 3.84 3.65
C GLY A 151 8.58 5.22 4.02
N THR A 152 7.71 5.77 3.15
CA THR A 152 6.96 7.01 3.37
C THR A 152 6.10 6.90 4.65
N ALA A 153 5.38 5.77 4.83
CA ALA A 153 4.54 5.54 5.99
C ALA A 153 5.31 5.55 7.31
N LEU A 154 6.46 4.86 7.36
CA LEU A 154 7.33 4.84 8.54
C LEU A 154 7.84 6.25 8.88
N ALA A 155 8.27 7.03 7.88
CA ALA A 155 8.77 8.39 8.09
C ALA A 155 7.68 9.35 8.61
N ILE A 156 6.47 9.28 8.04
CA ILE A 156 5.34 10.10 8.48
C ILE A 156 4.94 9.72 9.91
N HIS A 157 4.79 8.43 10.21
CA HIS A 157 4.44 7.98 11.56
C HIS A 157 5.52 8.40 12.56
N HIS A 158 6.80 8.24 12.21
CA HIS A 158 7.91 8.64 13.05
C HIS A 158 7.87 10.12 13.42
N ALA A 159 7.56 10.98 12.45
CA ALA A 159 7.52 12.42 12.65
C ALA A 159 6.26 12.92 13.37
N THR A 160 5.11 12.27 13.15
CA THR A 160 3.80 12.81 13.56
C THR A 160 3.09 12.01 14.64
N GLY A 161 3.44 10.73 14.80
CA GLY A 161 2.69 9.77 15.61
C GLY A 161 1.33 9.36 15.04
N PHE A 162 0.91 9.88 13.87
CA PHE A 162 -0.36 9.51 13.27
C PHE A 162 -0.30 8.09 12.69
N PRO A 163 -1.37 7.29 12.76
CA PRO A 163 -1.44 6.04 12.01
C PRO A 163 -1.41 6.34 10.51
N VAL A 164 -0.70 5.49 9.77
CA VAL A 164 -0.48 5.65 8.34
C VAL A 164 -0.85 4.37 7.60
N ILE A 165 -1.66 4.51 6.56
CA ILE A 165 -2.05 3.46 5.63
C ILE A 165 -1.21 3.63 4.36
N ALA A 166 -0.42 2.63 4.01
CA ALA A 166 0.38 2.62 2.79
C ALA A 166 -0.35 1.86 1.69
N ALA A 167 -0.66 2.52 0.57
CA ALA A 167 -1.27 1.91 -0.61
C ALA A 167 -0.28 1.08 -1.45
N MET A 168 1.00 1.07 -1.07
CA MET A 168 2.09 0.31 -1.71
C MET A 168 2.45 0.72 -3.15
N SER A 169 1.79 1.74 -3.72
CA SER A 169 2.19 2.51 -4.91
C SER A 169 1.23 3.69 -5.12
N ALA A 170 1.64 4.75 -5.83
CA ALA A 170 0.72 5.84 -6.24
C ALA A 170 -0.57 5.33 -6.91
N GLN A 171 -0.47 4.39 -7.85
CA GLN A 171 -1.61 3.98 -8.70
C GLN A 171 -2.67 3.25 -7.90
N ASN A 172 -2.29 2.72 -6.75
CA ASN A 172 -3.19 2.01 -5.86
C ASN A 172 -3.82 2.96 -4.82
N LEU A 173 -3.36 4.21 -4.69
CA LEU A 173 -3.98 5.21 -3.81
C LEU A 173 -5.49 5.35 -4.06
N PRO A 174 -5.98 5.48 -5.32
CA PRO A 174 -7.41 5.63 -5.56
C PRO A 174 -8.20 4.36 -5.24
N ASP A 175 -7.63 3.18 -5.51
CA ASP A 175 -8.28 1.90 -5.20
C ASP A 175 -8.40 1.69 -3.68
N VAL A 176 -7.36 2.02 -2.91
CA VAL A 176 -7.38 1.97 -1.45
C VAL A 176 -8.30 3.05 -0.87
N ALA A 177 -8.25 4.28 -1.38
CA ALA A 177 -9.15 5.33 -0.92
C ALA A 177 -10.62 4.97 -1.17
N GLY A 178 -10.92 4.39 -2.33
CA GLY A 178 -12.24 3.87 -2.68
C GLY A 178 -12.71 2.77 -1.73
N SER A 179 -11.86 1.79 -1.42
CA SER A 179 -12.21 0.70 -0.49
C SER A 179 -12.39 1.20 0.95
N LEU A 180 -11.70 2.27 1.35
CA LEU A 180 -11.74 2.81 2.71
C LEU A 180 -12.77 3.92 2.95
N ARG A 181 -13.49 4.39 1.91
CA ARG A 181 -14.40 5.54 1.95
C ARG A 181 -15.36 5.57 3.14
N ASN A 182 -15.88 4.42 3.55
CA ASN A 182 -16.85 4.31 4.64
C ASN A 182 -16.26 3.71 5.93
N HIS A 183 -14.95 3.50 6.00
CA HIS A 183 -14.28 2.83 7.13
C HIS A 183 -13.55 3.80 8.07
N LEU A 184 -13.15 4.98 7.57
CA LEU A 184 -12.35 5.94 8.32
C LEU A 184 -13.26 6.98 8.98
N GLN A 185 -13.16 7.13 10.31
CA GLN A 185 -13.99 8.07 11.10
C GLN A 185 -13.36 9.45 11.26
N GLY A 186 -12.02 9.51 11.24
CA GLY A 186 -11.26 10.75 11.44
C GLY A 186 -10.92 11.50 10.16
N ASP A 187 -10.18 12.61 10.33
CA ASP A 187 -9.65 13.38 9.20
C ASP A 187 -8.63 12.54 8.42
N VAL A 188 -8.72 12.58 7.10
CA VAL A 188 -7.73 11.93 6.23
C VAL A 188 -6.77 12.96 5.64
N LEU A 189 -5.48 12.71 5.78
CA LEU A 189 -4.44 13.38 4.99
C LEU A 189 -3.92 12.39 3.95
N ILE A 190 -3.89 12.77 2.68
CA ILE A 190 -3.22 12.00 1.63
C ILE A 190 -1.84 12.62 1.45
N PHE A 191 -0.79 11.83 1.67
CA PHE A 191 0.59 12.25 1.53
C PHE A 191 1.20 11.56 0.31
N ALA A 192 1.36 12.31 -0.78
CA ALA A 192 1.92 11.79 -2.03
C ALA A 192 3.40 12.12 -2.17
N ASP A 193 4.09 11.31 -2.97
CA ASP A 193 5.47 11.59 -3.32
C ASP A 193 5.51 12.80 -4.28
N ASN A 194 6.53 13.64 -4.17
CA ASN A 194 6.71 14.80 -5.03
C ASN A 194 7.37 14.39 -6.35
N ASP A 195 6.57 13.72 -7.17
CA ASP A 195 6.94 13.29 -8.51
C ASP A 195 6.89 14.47 -9.48
N GLY A 196 8.03 14.79 -10.10
CA GLY A 196 8.11 15.80 -11.15
C GLY A 196 7.68 15.28 -12.53
N GLU A 197 7.98 16.08 -13.56
CA GLU A 197 7.58 15.81 -14.95
C GLU A 197 8.08 14.46 -15.50
N LYS A 198 9.27 13.99 -15.10
CA LYS A 198 9.82 12.70 -15.55
C LYS A 198 8.95 11.51 -15.16
N ALA A 199 8.25 11.62 -14.03
CA ALA A 199 7.29 10.63 -13.57
C ALA A 199 5.85 11.00 -13.98
N ALA A 200 5.67 12.00 -14.84
CA ALA A 200 4.38 12.54 -15.27
C ALA A 200 3.46 12.96 -14.11
N TYR A 201 4.04 13.49 -13.02
CA TYR A 201 3.30 13.93 -11.82
C TYR A 201 2.38 12.85 -11.25
N LYS A 202 2.83 11.60 -11.28
CA LYS A 202 2.04 10.41 -10.92
C LYS A 202 1.53 10.44 -9.49
N GLY A 203 2.39 10.68 -8.50
CA GLY A 203 1.99 10.87 -7.10
C GLY A 203 0.88 11.90 -6.93
N PRO A 204 1.09 13.16 -7.34
CA PRO A 204 0.07 14.22 -7.25
C PRO A 204 -1.26 13.87 -7.94
N ILE A 205 -1.22 13.32 -9.15
CA ILE A 205 -2.43 12.93 -9.90
C ILE A 205 -3.20 11.83 -9.15
N CYS A 206 -2.52 10.80 -8.67
CA CYS A 206 -3.16 9.72 -7.94
C CYS A 206 -3.70 10.18 -6.58
N ALA A 207 -3.05 11.12 -5.91
CA ALA A 207 -3.57 11.74 -4.69
C ALA A 207 -4.88 12.50 -4.93
N LEU A 208 -4.94 13.27 -6.02
CA LEU A 208 -6.16 13.97 -6.42
C LEU A 208 -7.29 12.98 -6.75
N GLN A 209 -6.99 11.88 -7.43
CA GLN A 209 -7.97 10.81 -7.69
C GLN A 209 -8.44 10.14 -6.39
N ALA A 210 -7.55 9.85 -5.46
CA ALA A 210 -7.89 9.30 -4.15
C ALA A 210 -8.77 10.27 -3.33
N ALA A 211 -8.50 11.57 -3.38
CA ALA A 211 -9.29 12.59 -2.69
C ALA A 211 -10.76 12.65 -3.17
N GLN A 212 -11.06 12.20 -4.40
CA GLN A 212 -12.44 12.10 -4.89
C GLN A 212 -13.27 11.09 -4.10
N PHE A 213 -12.64 10.03 -3.57
CA PHE A 213 -13.29 9.05 -2.71
C PHE A 213 -13.37 9.50 -1.25
N LEU A 214 -12.52 10.44 -0.85
CA LEU A 214 -12.39 10.96 0.52
C LEU A 214 -12.55 12.49 0.52
N PRO A 215 -13.77 13.04 0.34
CA PRO A 215 -13.96 14.46 -0.03
C PRO A 215 -13.51 15.49 1.02
N SER A 216 -13.37 15.07 2.28
CA SER A 216 -12.85 15.92 3.36
C SER A 216 -11.34 15.82 3.54
N SER A 217 -10.67 15.00 2.72
CA SER A 217 -9.23 14.82 2.81
C SER A 217 -8.47 16.09 2.44
N ARG A 218 -7.23 16.18 2.94
CA ARG A 218 -6.23 17.17 2.50
C ARG A 218 -5.10 16.44 1.79
N ILE A 219 -4.34 17.16 0.97
CA ILE A 219 -3.18 16.60 0.28
C ILE A 219 -1.93 17.32 0.77
N ALA A 220 -0.92 16.54 1.13
CA ALA A 220 0.43 17.01 1.43
C ALA A 220 1.41 16.35 0.46
N MET A 221 2.50 17.06 0.17
CA MET A 221 3.63 16.56 -0.59
C MET A 221 4.91 17.03 0.09
N PRO A 222 5.97 16.22 0.11
CA PRO A 222 7.22 16.60 0.73
C PRO A 222 7.89 17.68 -0.12
N GLU A 223 8.60 18.57 0.57
CA GLU A 223 9.37 19.64 -0.05
C GLU A 223 10.78 19.62 0.53
N LYS A 224 11.73 20.06 -0.29
CA LYS A 224 13.10 20.29 0.12
C LYS A 224 13.42 21.77 0.01
N SER A 225 14.14 22.30 0.98
CA SER A 225 14.71 23.64 0.97
C SER A 225 15.48 23.86 -0.35
N GLY A 226 15.00 24.79 -1.16
CA GLY A 226 15.50 25.01 -2.51
C GLY A 226 14.74 24.20 -3.56
N ALA A 227 15.44 23.34 -4.30
CA ALA A 227 14.83 22.55 -5.37
C ALA A 227 14.52 21.13 -4.89
N THR A 228 13.24 20.77 -4.86
CA THR A 228 12.78 19.41 -4.57
C THR A 228 13.16 18.46 -5.73
N PRO A 229 13.92 17.38 -5.48
CA PRO A 229 14.20 16.38 -6.50
C PRO A 229 12.92 15.69 -7.00
N SER A 230 12.93 15.16 -8.22
CA SER A 230 11.82 14.34 -8.70
C SER A 230 11.76 13.01 -7.93
N GLY A 231 10.57 12.64 -7.47
CA GLY A 231 10.35 11.41 -6.71
C GLY A 231 10.74 11.53 -5.24
N TYR A 232 10.84 12.77 -4.74
CA TYR A 232 11.13 13.04 -3.33
C TYR A 232 9.95 12.59 -2.48
N ASP A 233 10.20 11.70 -1.52
CA ASP A 233 9.17 11.19 -0.61
C ASP A 233 9.39 11.70 0.84
N ALA A 234 8.47 11.36 1.76
CA ALA A 234 8.63 11.73 3.17
C ALA A 234 9.89 11.11 3.81
N ARG A 235 10.37 9.97 3.30
CA ARG A 235 11.55 9.30 3.83
C ARG A 235 12.83 10.03 3.42
N ASP A 236 12.88 10.56 2.20
CA ASP A 236 13.93 11.47 1.74
C ASP A 236 13.90 12.78 2.51
N GLN A 237 12.71 13.35 2.74
CA GLN A 237 12.53 14.56 3.55
C GLN A 237 13.03 14.36 4.98
N LEU A 238 12.71 13.22 5.61
CA LEU A 238 13.22 12.86 6.94
C LEU A 238 14.75 12.79 6.95
N ARG A 239 15.34 12.13 5.95
CA ARG A 239 16.80 11.96 5.86
C ARG A 239 17.52 13.30 5.71
N ASP A 240 17.00 14.17 4.86
CA ASP A 240 17.70 15.38 4.47
C ASP A 240 17.43 16.55 5.43
N GLU A 241 16.23 16.65 6.01
CA GLU A 241 15.78 17.83 6.77
C GLU A 241 15.20 17.50 8.16
N GLY A 242 15.07 16.21 8.49
CA GLY A 242 14.64 15.76 9.82
C GLY A 242 13.13 15.84 10.07
N ILE A 243 12.76 15.51 11.31
CA ILE A 243 11.36 15.37 11.75
C ILE A 243 10.55 16.66 11.57
N SER A 244 11.14 17.81 11.87
CA SER A 244 10.45 19.10 11.82
C SER A 244 9.96 19.46 10.42
N ALA A 245 10.65 19.01 9.37
CA ALA A 245 10.26 19.27 7.98
C ALA A 245 8.93 18.58 7.65
N ILE A 246 8.80 17.29 7.97
CA ILE A 246 7.54 16.54 7.78
C ILE A 246 6.41 17.14 8.61
N VAL A 247 6.67 17.48 9.89
CA VAL A 247 5.67 18.11 10.76
C VAL A 247 5.17 19.42 10.16
N SER A 248 6.07 20.21 9.56
CA SER A 248 5.73 21.48 8.91
C SER A 248 4.89 21.26 7.66
N THR A 249 5.28 20.32 6.79
CA THR A 249 4.51 19.92 5.60
C THR A 249 3.10 19.46 5.96
N VAL A 250 2.98 18.60 6.97
CA VAL A 250 1.68 18.10 7.45
C VAL A 250 0.84 19.25 8.04
N SER A 251 1.44 20.12 8.85
CA SER A 251 0.74 21.24 9.48
C SER A 251 0.23 22.26 8.46
N ALA A 252 1.02 22.57 7.43
CA ALA A 252 0.63 23.48 6.35
C ALA A 252 -0.61 22.96 5.61
N ALA A 253 -0.59 21.70 5.16
CA ALA A 253 -1.71 21.08 4.47
C ALA A 253 -3.01 21.03 5.30
N LEU A 254 -2.88 20.97 6.63
CA LEU A 254 -4.02 20.97 7.56
C LEU A 254 -4.53 22.39 7.87
N ALA A 255 -3.66 23.40 7.84
CA ALA A 255 -4.00 24.80 8.11
C ALA A 255 -4.78 25.45 6.96
N ASP A 256 -4.53 25.06 5.71
CA ASP A 256 -5.16 25.60 4.50
C ASP A 256 -6.69 25.39 4.45
N GLY A 257 -7.28 24.65 5.39
CA GLY A 257 -8.73 24.48 5.56
C GLY A 257 -9.40 25.38 6.61
N SER A 258 -8.66 26.26 7.29
CA SER A 258 -9.17 27.10 8.40
C SER A 258 -9.59 28.53 8.01
N CYS A 259 -9.44 28.90 6.74
CA CYS A 259 -10.10 30.08 6.17
C CYS A 259 -11.41 29.64 5.49
N GLN A 260 -12.51 29.67 6.24
CA GLN A 260 -13.87 29.81 5.70
C GLN A 260 -14.44 31.15 6.17
#